data_AF-A0A0T1S4X6-F1
#
_entry.id   AF-A0A0T1S4X6-F1
#
_cell.length_a   1.000
_cell.length_b   1.000
_cell.length_c   1.000
_cell.angle_alpha   90.00
_cell.angle_beta   90.00
_cell.angle_gamma   90.00
#
_symmetry.space_group_name_H-M   'P 1'
#
loop_
_entity.id
_entity.type
_entity.pdbx_description
1 polymer ?
#
loop_
_entity_poly.entity_id
_entity_poly.type
_entity_poly.pdbx_seq_one_letter_code
_entity_poly.pdbx_strand_id
1 'polypeptide(L)'
;MRNRAMSVWSALAGLTLLLLMALAPTAGARATGVSDAAAALKQGPVYVDPGAADQLSKADADALAQKIKNADKPLFVAVLPATAEFPPKDLVLKLRTQTGITGLYAVRLGNGFNAQADASVMSPDAVRNIITSVREPGVDAVTELNNFVDLALPTMHGSAPAGWGSVGTDSGVPVAGLVTLGAVVVAGGAGAYAVVRRNRLRKEAEERAALDKLRVVVDEDITAFGEELERLDFHPAEAGATDAMRGDYERALDSYDTAKSLMAAAGRPHDVRAVTQALEDGRYSLAVLAARRESRPLPERRAPCFFDPRHGPSTEDRTWSPAGGAAREVPVCAADAARLDDGLDPVARTVDADGVRRPYWEAGPAYGPWAGGYFGGGMLPGLLMGTMLGSMLSTPAYAAEYGGGDFQGGDFSGADFDSGDFGSSDFGGGDGGGFGGGDFGGGGGFDGGGGF
;
A
#
# COMPACT_ATOMS: atom_id res chain seq x y z
N MET A 1 -60.62 -6.11 -41.63
CA MET A 1 -60.72 -4.70 -41.19
C MET A 1 -61.34 -4.62 -39.80
N ARG A 2 -60.57 -4.27 -38.77
CA ARG A 2 -61.04 -3.51 -37.59
C ARG A 2 -59.84 -3.24 -36.67
N ASN A 3 -59.27 -2.05 -36.81
CA ASN A 3 -58.38 -1.42 -35.84
C ASN A 3 -59.14 -1.21 -34.52
N ARG A 4 -58.50 -1.47 -33.38
CA ARG A 4 -58.87 -0.83 -32.12
C ARG A 4 -57.63 -0.31 -31.39
N ALA A 5 -57.64 1.01 -31.26
CA ALA A 5 -56.71 1.87 -30.57
C ALA A 5 -56.43 1.41 -29.13
N MET A 6 -55.16 1.13 -28.83
CA MET A 6 -54.67 1.12 -27.46
C MET A 6 -54.42 2.57 -27.02
N SER A 7 -55.40 3.10 -26.29
CA SER A 7 -55.23 3.89 -25.07
C SER A 7 -53.99 4.80 -24.99
N VAL A 8 -54.15 6.01 -25.54
CA VAL A 8 -53.33 7.22 -25.32
C VAL A 8 -53.24 7.63 -23.83
N TRP A 9 -53.99 6.98 -22.94
CA TRP A 9 -54.12 7.34 -21.53
C TRP A 9 -53.01 6.78 -20.64
N SER A 10 -52.26 5.77 -21.09
CA SER A 10 -51.13 5.20 -20.34
C SER A 10 -49.85 6.04 -20.46
N ALA A 11 -49.72 6.85 -21.50
CA ALA A 11 -48.58 7.74 -21.72
C ALA A 11 -48.67 9.03 -20.88
N LEU A 12 -49.89 9.48 -20.55
CA LEU A 12 -50.13 10.70 -19.77
C LEU A 12 -49.92 10.50 -18.25
N ALA A 13 -50.11 9.30 -17.72
CA ALA A 13 -49.87 8.99 -16.32
C ALA A 13 -48.37 8.83 -15.98
N GLY A 14 -47.55 8.39 -16.94
CA GLY A 14 -46.10 8.32 -16.77
C GLY A 14 -45.42 9.70 -16.82
N LEU A 15 -45.99 10.62 -17.60
CA LEU A 15 -45.42 11.96 -17.78
C LEU A 15 -45.69 12.89 -16.58
N THR A 16 -46.80 12.70 -15.87
CA THR A 16 -47.13 13.48 -14.66
C THR A 16 -46.33 13.02 -13.44
N LEU A 17 -45.97 11.74 -13.32
CA LEU A 17 -45.11 11.26 -12.22
C LEU A 17 -43.63 11.68 -12.39
N LEU A 18 -43.17 11.86 -13.64
CA LEU A 18 -41.85 12.41 -13.95
C LEU A 18 -41.77 13.94 -13.75
N LEU A 19 -42.88 14.66 -13.91
CA LEU A 19 -42.91 16.11 -13.72
C LEU A 19 -42.98 16.54 -12.24
N LEU A 20 -43.46 15.66 -11.35
CA LEU A 20 -43.56 15.91 -9.90
C LEU A 20 -42.25 15.70 -9.11
N MET A 21 -41.22 15.06 -9.70
CA MET A 21 -39.87 15.02 -9.12
C MET A 21 -39.00 16.24 -9.50
N ALA A 22 -39.50 17.15 -10.34
CA ALA A 22 -38.74 18.32 -10.81
C ALA A 22 -38.93 19.59 -9.96
N LEU A 23 -39.79 19.57 -8.92
CA LEU A 23 -40.12 20.75 -8.11
C LEU A 23 -39.96 20.56 -6.58
N ALA A 24 -38.99 19.74 -6.14
CA ALA A 24 -38.51 19.86 -4.77
C ALA A 24 -37.57 21.08 -4.68
N PRO A 25 -37.86 22.11 -3.86
CA PRO A 25 -36.92 23.18 -3.61
C PRO A 25 -35.78 22.60 -2.76
N THR A 26 -34.68 22.21 -3.41
CA THR A 26 -33.45 21.90 -2.69
C THR A 26 -32.85 23.22 -2.23
N ALA A 27 -33.24 23.65 -1.02
CA ALA A 27 -32.50 24.65 -0.26
C ALA A 27 -31.06 24.14 -0.12
N GLY A 28 -30.14 24.79 -0.82
CA GLY A 28 -28.76 24.39 -0.94
C GLY A 28 -27.97 24.67 0.33
N ALA A 29 -27.68 23.61 1.08
CA ALA A 29 -26.38 23.43 1.70
C ALA A 29 -25.75 22.22 1.01
N ARG A 30 -25.17 22.43 -0.19
CA ARG A 30 -24.33 21.42 -0.82
C ARG A 30 -22.95 21.59 -0.21
N ALA A 31 -22.52 20.63 0.59
CA ALA A 31 -21.12 20.47 0.94
C ALA A 31 -20.34 20.33 -0.37
N THR A 32 -19.41 21.23 -0.62
CA THR A 32 -18.57 21.27 -1.83
C THR A 32 -17.17 20.93 -1.40
N GLY A 33 -16.83 19.64 -1.42
CA GLY A 33 -15.54 19.15 -0.92
C GLY A 33 -14.49 19.01 -2.02
N VAL A 34 -13.25 18.70 -1.63
CA VAL A 34 -12.16 18.35 -2.56
C VAL A 34 -12.56 17.25 -3.55
N SER A 35 -13.41 16.30 -3.12
CA SER A 35 -13.91 15.21 -3.96
C SER A 35 -14.80 15.71 -5.12
N ASP A 36 -15.62 16.74 -4.87
CA ASP A 36 -16.51 17.30 -5.89
C ASP A 36 -15.71 18.13 -6.90
N ALA A 37 -14.76 18.93 -6.41
CA ALA A 37 -13.80 19.65 -7.25
C ALA A 37 -13.01 18.68 -8.16
N ALA A 38 -12.52 17.58 -7.60
CA ALA A 38 -11.83 16.53 -8.37
C ALA A 38 -12.73 15.84 -9.39
N ALA A 39 -13.99 15.57 -9.05
CA ALA A 39 -14.96 14.99 -9.97
C ALA A 39 -15.29 15.93 -11.13
N ALA A 40 -15.39 17.23 -10.88
CA ALA A 40 -15.61 18.24 -11.90
C ALA A 40 -14.38 18.39 -12.82
N LEU A 41 -13.17 18.39 -12.26
CA LEU A 41 -11.92 18.48 -13.02
C LEU A 41 -11.68 17.28 -13.95
N LYS A 42 -12.30 16.12 -13.70
CA LYS A 42 -12.31 15.03 -14.68
C LYS A 42 -13.08 15.38 -15.95
N GLN A 43 -14.11 16.22 -15.84
CA GLN A 43 -15.03 16.56 -16.92
C GLN A 43 -14.56 17.80 -17.70
N GLY A 44 -13.75 18.66 -17.09
CA GLY A 44 -13.23 19.85 -17.75
C GLY A 44 -12.01 20.45 -17.05
N PRO A 45 -11.25 21.31 -17.75
CA PRO A 45 -10.00 21.88 -17.24
C PRO A 45 -10.17 22.92 -16.13
N VAL A 46 -11.38 23.45 -15.92
CA VAL A 46 -11.63 24.55 -14.97
C VAL A 46 -12.80 24.19 -14.06
N TYR A 47 -12.60 24.30 -12.76
CA TYR A 47 -13.64 24.20 -11.73
C TYR A 47 -13.68 25.48 -10.91
N VAL A 48 -14.87 26.04 -10.73
CA VAL A 48 -15.12 27.18 -9.83
C VAL A 48 -16.12 26.73 -8.80
N ASP A 49 -15.71 26.79 -7.53
CA ASP A 49 -16.58 26.47 -6.43
C ASP A 49 -17.68 27.54 -6.27
N PRO A 50 -18.93 27.17 -5.96
CA PRO A 50 -20.01 28.13 -5.72
C PRO A 50 -19.66 29.18 -4.65
N GLY A 51 -18.87 28.81 -3.64
CA GLY A 51 -18.39 29.73 -2.60
C GLY A 51 -17.28 30.70 -3.04
N ALA A 52 -16.77 30.56 -4.26
CA ALA A 52 -15.75 31.42 -4.87
C ALA A 52 -16.17 31.97 -6.25
N ALA A 53 -17.48 31.92 -6.56
CA ALA A 53 -18.02 32.39 -7.84
C ALA A 53 -17.89 33.90 -8.07
N ASP A 54 -17.60 34.67 -7.01
CA ASP A 54 -17.29 36.10 -7.04
C ASP A 54 -15.87 36.40 -7.53
N GLN A 55 -14.96 35.43 -7.44
CA GLN A 55 -13.56 35.60 -7.89
C GLN A 55 -13.39 35.36 -9.39
N LEU A 56 -14.14 34.42 -9.97
CA LEU A 56 -14.06 34.09 -11.38
C LEU A 56 -15.47 33.91 -11.96
N SER A 57 -15.86 34.79 -12.88
CA SER A 57 -17.18 34.70 -13.51
C SER A 57 -17.28 33.42 -14.34
N LYS A 58 -18.51 32.94 -14.55
CA LYS A 58 -18.74 31.77 -15.41
C LYS A 58 -18.20 31.99 -16.83
N ALA A 59 -18.34 33.20 -17.37
CA ALA A 59 -17.85 33.52 -18.70
C ALA A 59 -16.31 33.45 -18.79
N ASP A 60 -15.61 33.93 -17.75
CA ASP A 60 -14.15 33.88 -17.69
C ASP A 60 -13.65 32.45 -17.46
N ALA A 61 -14.34 31.67 -16.62
CA ALA A 61 -14.06 30.26 -16.42
C ALA A 61 -14.23 29.45 -17.72
N ASP A 62 -15.30 29.70 -18.48
CA ASP A 62 -15.56 29.07 -19.77
C ASP A 62 -14.49 29.47 -20.81
N ALA A 63 -14.08 30.75 -20.85
CA ALA A 63 -13.03 31.23 -21.73
C ALA A 63 -11.67 30.58 -21.41
N LEU A 64 -11.32 30.50 -20.12
CA LEU A 64 -10.11 29.83 -19.65
C LEU A 64 -10.13 28.34 -19.99
N ALA A 65 -11.29 27.70 -19.81
CA ALA A 65 -11.46 26.30 -20.16
C ALA A 65 -11.28 26.04 -21.66
N GLN A 66 -11.82 26.91 -22.52
CA GLN A 66 -11.63 26.81 -23.96
C GLN A 66 -10.17 27.01 -24.36
N LYS A 67 -9.48 27.98 -23.76
CA LYS A 67 -8.05 28.22 -23.99
C LYS A 67 -7.21 26.97 -23.71
N ILE A 68 -7.47 26.30 -22.58
CA ILE A 68 -6.78 25.07 -22.19
C ILE A 68 -7.11 23.92 -23.15
N LYS A 69 -8.39 23.74 -23.51
CA LYS A 69 -8.84 22.71 -24.46
C LYS A 69 -8.19 22.88 -25.84
N ASN A 70 -8.14 24.11 -26.34
CA ASN A 70 -7.55 24.42 -27.64
C ASN A 70 -6.04 24.16 -27.70
N ALA A 71 -5.35 24.29 -26.57
CA ALA A 71 -3.92 24.00 -26.47
C ALA A 71 -3.61 22.50 -26.41
N ASP A 72 -4.63 21.65 -26.20
CA ASP A 72 -4.49 20.20 -26.00
C ASP A 72 -3.44 19.87 -24.92
N LYS A 73 -3.56 20.47 -23.73
CA LYS A 73 -2.64 20.22 -22.60
C LYS A 73 -3.36 19.75 -21.34
N PRO A 74 -2.73 18.91 -20.51
CA PRO A 74 -3.31 18.41 -19.26
C PRO A 74 -3.17 19.44 -18.11
N LEU A 75 -3.79 20.61 -18.29
CA LEU A 75 -3.82 21.70 -17.30
C LEU A 75 -5.18 21.75 -16.60
N PHE A 76 -5.15 21.75 -15.27
CA PHE A 76 -6.31 21.75 -14.39
C PHE A 76 -6.27 22.99 -13.48
N VAL A 77 -7.35 23.76 -13.45
CA VAL A 77 -7.48 24.99 -12.67
C VAL A 77 -8.68 24.89 -11.73
N ALA A 78 -8.45 25.06 -10.43
CA ALA A 78 -9.53 25.12 -9.43
C ALA A 78 -9.54 26.47 -8.70
N VAL A 79 -10.71 27.09 -8.60
CA VAL A 79 -10.94 28.31 -7.82
C VAL A 79 -11.84 27.96 -6.63
N LEU A 80 -11.30 28.05 -5.43
CA LEU A 80 -11.87 27.51 -4.19
C LEU A 80 -11.92 28.57 -3.08
N PRO A 81 -12.96 28.57 -2.22
CA PRO A 81 -13.02 29.45 -1.07
C PRO A 81 -12.08 28.96 0.05
N ALA A 82 -11.56 29.87 0.85
CA ALA A 82 -10.71 29.54 1.99
C ALA A 82 -11.54 29.06 3.20
N THR A 83 -12.12 27.87 3.10
CA THR A 83 -12.97 27.24 4.13
C THR A 83 -12.34 25.97 4.69
N ALA A 84 -12.91 25.43 5.77
CA ALA A 84 -12.46 24.16 6.36
C ALA A 84 -12.60 22.95 5.41
N GLU A 85 -13.45 23.07 4.38
CA GLU A 85 -13.66 22.04 3.35
C GLU A 85 -12.46 21.92 2.39
N PHE A 86 -11.63 22.98 2.30
CA PHE A 86 -10.44 23.06 1.47
C PHE A 86 -9.20 23.38 2.32
N PRO A 87 -8.71 22.43 3.13
CA PRO A 87 -7.53 22.65 3.95
C PRO A 87 -6.32 22.94 3.05
N PRO A 88 -5.58 24.05 3.26
CA PRO A 88 -4.51 24.48 2.37
C PRO A 88 -3.36 23.47 2.29
N LYS A 89 -3.12 22.75 3.40
CA LYS A 89 -2.09 21.71 3.48
C LYS A 89 -2.46 20.54 2.56
N ASP A 90 -1.55 20.23 1.64
CA ASP A 90 -1.66 19.13 0.66
C ASP A 90 -2.85 19.23 -0.29
N LEU A 91 -3.49 20.40 -0.43
CA LEU A 91 -4.70 20.58 -1.24
C LEU A 91 -4.50 20.18 -2.70
N VAL A 92 -3.44 20.71 -3.33
CA VAL A 92 -3.11 20.44 -4.73
C VAL A 92 -2.81 18.95 -4.95
N LEU A 93 -2.09 18.33 -4.01
CA LEU A 93 -1.77 16.90 -4.04
C LEU A 93 -3.02 16.03 -3.90
N LYS A 94 -3.91 16.35 -2.96
CA LYS A 94 -5.19 15.64 -2.77
C LYS A 94 -6.08 15.78 -4.01
N LEU A 95 -6.16 16.98 -4.58
CA LEU A 95 -6.93 17.26 -5.79
C LEU A 95 -6.40 16.44 -6.98
N ARG A 96 -5.07 16.42 -7.19
CA ARG A 96 -4.42 15.58 -8.21
C ARG A 96 -4.69 14.10 -7.99
N THR A 97 -4.58 13.63 -6.74
CA THR A 97 -4.79 12.21 -6.38
C THR A 97 -6.24 11.77 -6.61
N GLN A 98 -7.23 12.59 -6.24
CA GLN A 98 -8.64 12.29 -6.42
C GLN A 98 -9.13 12.47 -7.87
N THR A 99 -8.53 13.42 -8.59
CA THR A 99 -8.77 13.60 -10.04
C THR A 99 -8.19 12.42 -10.81
N GLY A 100 -7.05 11.88 -10.37
CA GLY A 100 -6.47 10.65 -10.92
C GLY A 100 -5.97 10.77 -12.34
N ILE A 101 -5.71 12.00 -12.81
CA ILE A 101 -5.19 12.29 -14.15
C ILE A 101 -3.82 12.96 -14.01
N THR A 102 -2.84 12.50 -14.77
CA THR A 102 -1.51 13.10 -14.83
C THR A 102 -1.60 14.51 -15.44
N GLY A 103 -1.09 15.53 -14.74
CA GLY A 103 -1.28 16.92 -15.18
C GLY A 103 -0.57 17.98 -14.34
N LEU A 104 -0.73 19.24 -14.75
CA LEU A 104 -0.43 20.41 -13.95
C LEU A 104 -1.71 20.91 -13.27
N TYR A 105 -1.70 20.98 -11.94
CA TYR A 105 -2.83 21.39 -11.13
C TYR A 105 -2.54 22.75 -10.49
N ALA A 106 -3.31 23.76 -10.86
CA ALA A 106 -3.28 25.09 -10.28
C ALA A 106 -4.51 25.32 -9.41
N VAL A 107 -4.30 25.84 -8.20
CA VAL A 107 -5.36 26.11 -7.23
C VAL A 107 -5.24 27.54 -6.76
N ARG A 108 -6.33 28.30 -6.94
CA ARG A 108 -6.55 29.57 -6.26
C ARG A 108 -7.46 29.33 -5.06
N LEU A 109 -6.92 29.55 -3.87
CA LEU A 109 -7.60 29.35 -2.58
C LEU A 109 -7.77 30.70 -1.88
N GLY A 110 -8.95 31.30 -1.97
CA GLY A 110 -9.15 32.69 -1.55
C GLY A 110 -8.18 33.63 -2.30
N ASN A 111 -7.33 34.35 -1.56
CA ASN A 111 -6.28 35.21 -2.14
C ASN A 111 -4.95 34.49 -2.38
N GLY A 112 -4.86 33.20 -2.07
CA GLY A 112 -3.65 32.39 -2.26
C GLY A 112 -3.65 31.70 -3.61
N PHE A 113 -2.47 31.53 -4.20
CA PHE A 113 -2.26 30.76 -5.43
C PHE A 113 -1.12 29.76 -5.23
N ASN A 114 -1.33 28.53 -5.71
CA ASN A 114 -0.30 27.50 -5.73
C ASN A 114 -0.56 26.52 -6.87
N ALA A 115 0.50 25.87 -7.36
CA ALA A 115 0.38 24.85 -8.40
C ALA A 115 1.42 23.73 -8.23
N GLN A 116 1.10 22.55 -8.74
CA GLN A 116 1.99 21.40 -8.75
C GLN A 116 1.78 20.57 -10.02
N ALA A 117 2.87 20.10 -10.62
CA ALA A 117 2.82 19.21 -11.77
C ALA A 117 3.36 17.83 -11.43
N ASP A 118 2.86 16.85 -12.16
CA ASP A 118 3.56 15.58 -12.35
C ASP A 118 4.86 15.80 -13.15
N ALA A 119 5.93 15.11 -12.74
CA ALA A 119 7.26 15.27 -13.34
C ALA A 119 7.31 14.96 -14.85
N SER A 120 6.40 14.11 -15.35
CA SER A 120 6.25 13.82 -16.78
C SER A 120 5.60 14.94 -17.59
N VAL A 121 4.93 15.89 -16.92
CA VAL A 121 4.21 17.02 -17.55
C VAL A 121 5.06 18.28 -17.51
N MET A 122 5.70 18.56 -16.37
CA MET A 122 6.54 19.74 -16.18
C MET A 122 7.49 19.53 -14.99
N SER A 123 8.70 20.09 -15.07
CA SER A 123 9.65 20.05 -13.96
C SER A 123 9.18 20.92 -12.78
N PRO A 124 9.46 20.52 -11.52
CA PRO A 124 9.13 21.33 -10.35
C PRO A 124 9.74 22.75 -10.39
N ASP A 125 10.91 22.90 -11.00
CA ASP A 125 11.58 24.20 -11.16
C ASP A 125 10.82 25.13 -12.11
N ALA A 126 10.33 24.59 -13.24
CA ALA A 126 9.51 25.36 -14.17
C ALA A 126 8.21 25.83 -13.52
N VAL A 127 7.53 24.96 -12.77
CA VAL A 127 6.31 25.32 -12.02
C VAL A 127 6.60 26.43 -11.01
N ARG A 128 7.69 26.31 -10.23
CA ARG A 128 8.09 27.34 -9.25
C ARG A 128 8.36 28.69 -9.92
N ASN A 129 9.09 28.70 -11.03
CA ASN A 129 9.40 29.92 -11.76
C ASN A 129 8.12 30.61 -12.27
N ILE A 130 7.18 29.84 -12.84
CA ILE A 130 5.89 30.37 -13.31
C ILE A 130 5.08 30.94 -12.15
N ILE A 131 4.98 30.22 -11.02
CA ILE A 131 4.28 30.71 -9.82
C ILE A 131 4.88 32.03 -9.34
N THR A 132 6.21 32.13 -9.27
CA THR A 132 6.89 33.37 -8.87
C THR A 132 6.60 34.53 -9.82
N SER A 133 6.46 34.27 -11.13
CA SER A 133 6.16 35.29 -12.13
C SER A 133 4.72 35.82 -12.09
N VAL A 134 3.75 35.01 -11.66
CA VAL A 134 2.33 35.41 -11.64
C VAL A 134 1.86 35.93 -10.28
N ARG A 135 2.62 35.65 -9.22
CA ARG A 135 2.27 35.99 -7.85
C ARG A 135 2.63 37.45 -7.56
N GLU A 136 1.73 38.36 -7.91
CA GLU A 136 1.84 39.78 -7.65
C GLU A 136 0.80 40.27 -6.62
N PRO A 137 1.18 41.11 -5.63
CA PRO A 137 0.23 41.64 -4.67
C PRO A 137 -0.87 42.47 -5.35
N GLY A 138 -2.14 42.12 -5.10
CA GLY A 138 -3.30 42.89 -5.57
C GLY A 138 -3.82 42.53 -6.96
N VAL A 139 -3.29 41.49 -7.61
CA VAL A 139 -3.81 41.00 -8.90
C VAL A 139 -5.09 40.20 -8.70
N ASP A 140 -6.10 40.46 -9.54
CA ASP A 140 -7.36 39.74 -9.53
C ASP A 140 -7.21 38.29 -10.04
N ALA A 141 -8.17 37.43 -9.68
CA ALA A 141 -8.11 36.01 -10.00
C ALA A 141 -8.10 35.75 -11.52
N VAL A 142 -8.82 36.55 -12.30
CA VAL A 142 -8.92 36.40 -13.75
C VAL A 142 -7.54 36.60 -14.39
N THR A 143 -6.85 37.67 -14.01
CA THR A 143 -5.55 38.05 -14.54
C THR A 143 -4.47 37.06 -14.10
N GLU A 144 -4.42 36.70 -12.82
CA GLU A 144 -3.44 35.72 -12.30
C GLU A 144 -3.56 34.37 -13.03
N LEU A 145 -4.79 33.85 -13.17
CA LEU A 145 -5.03 32.57 -13.82
C LEU A 145 -4.71 32.62 -15.32
N ASN A 146 -5.08 33.69 -16.03
CA ASN A 146 -4.73 33.82 -17.45
C ASN A 146 -3.22 33.88 -17.67
N ASN A 147 -2.50 34.69 -16.88
CA ASN A 147 -1.05 34.78 -16.97
C ASN A 147 -0.38 33.44 -16.66
N PHE A 148 -0.87 32.71 -15.66
CA PHE A 148 -0.37 31.38 -15.35
C PHE A 148 -0.57 30.42 -16.52
N VAL A 149 -1.77 30.38 -17.09
CA VAL A 149 -2.10 29.52 -18.24
C VAL A 149 -1.24 29.88 -19.46
N ASP A 150 -1.00 31.16 -19.73
CA ASP A 150 -0.16 31.62 -20.84
C ASP A 150 1.31 31.19 -20.72
N LEU A 151 1.84 31.20 -19.50
CA LEU A 151 3.22 30.78 -19.24
C LEU A 151 3.36 29.26 -19.16
N ALA A 152 2.34 28.56 -18.67
CA ALA A 152 2.35 27.12 -18.48
C ALA A 152 2.14 26.34 -19.79
N LEU A 153 1.12 26.68 -20.59
CA LEU A 153 0.75 25.87 -21.77
C LEU A 153 1.91 25.61 -22.75
N PRO A 154 2.79 26.59 -23.09
CA PRO A 154 3.89 26.37 -24.01
C PRO A 154 4.99 25.44 -23.47
N THR A 155 5.10 25.33 -22.15
CA THR A 155 6.17 24.59 -21.46
C THR A 155 5.72 23.21 -20.99
N MET A 156 4.44 22.86 -21.17
CA MET A 156 3.85 21.58 -20.76
C MET A 156 4.02 20.46 -21.79
N HIS A 157 4.32 19.27 -21.29
CA HIS A 157 4.29 18.02 -22.04
C HIS A 157 2.97 17.25 -21.84
N GLY A 158 2.65 16.37 -22.78
CA GLY A 158 1.40 15.60 -22.79
C GLY A 158 0.25 16.27 -23.54
N SER A 159 -0.88 15.55 -23.63
CA SER A 159 -2.12 15.95 -24.30
C SER A 159 -3.29 16.00 -23.31
N ALA A 160 -4.35 16.73 -23.65
CA ALA A 160 -5.54 16.82 -22.83
C ALA A 160 -6.25 15.45 -22.71
N PRO A 161 -7.00 15.22 -21.62
CA PRO A 161 -7.86 14.05 -21.49
C PRO A 161 -8.83 13.90 -22.67
N ALA A 162 -9.01 12.67 -23.17
CA ALA A 162 -9.85 12.38 -24.33
C ALA A 162 -11.32 12.87 -24.20
N GLY A 163 -11.80 13.11 -22.97
CA GLY A 163 -13.13 13.68 -22.70
C GLY A 163 -13.26 15.19 -22.93
N TRP A 164 -12.18 15.90 -23.26
CA TRP A 164 -12.16 17.36 -23.40
C TRP A 164 -12.24 17.87 -24.85
N GLY A 165 -12.18 16.98 -25.85
CA GLY A 165 -12.12 17.34 -27.26
C GLY A 165 -13.32 18.13 -27.79
N SER A 166 -13.06 19.00 -28.77
CA SER A 166 -14.07 19.82 -29.44
C SER A 166 -14.84 19.02 -30.50
N VAL A 167 -16.17 19.05 -30.43
CA VAL A 167 -17.01 18.73 -31.59
C VAL A 167 -16.89 19.93 -32.55
N GLY A 168 -16.24 19.70 -33.70
CA GLY A 168 -16.17 20.68 -34.77
C GLY A 168 -17.57 21.16 -35.17
N THR A 169 -17.75 22.47 -35.22
CA THR A 169 -18.97 23.13 -35.66
C THR A 169 -19.21 22.86 -37.14
N ASP A 170 -20.20 22.02 -37.45
CA ASP A 170 -21.00 22.18 -38.64
C ASP A 170 -22.48 21.93 -38.32
N SER A 171 -23.29 22.80 -38.91
CA SER A 171 -24.69 23.10 -38.66
C SER A 171 -25.66 21.90 -38.60
N GLY A 172 -26.54 21.95 -37.60
CA GLY A 172 -27.79 21.19 -37.53
C GLY A 172 -27.75 20.09 -36.48
N VAL A 173 -28.44 20.30 -35.36
CA VAL A 173 -28.65 19.26 -34.33
C VAL A 173 -29.76 18.33 -34.81
N PRO A 174 -29.51 17.03 -35.11
CA PRO A 174 -30.55 16.03 -34.97
C PRO A 174 -30.56 15.59 -33.52
N VAL A 175 -31.73 15.62 -32.90
CA VAL A 175 -32.03 15.18 -31.53
C VAL A 175 -31.59 13.72 -31.24
N ALA A 176 -31.06 13.00 -32.22
CA ALA A 176 -30.41 11.70 -32.09
C ALA A 176 -28.98 11.74 -31.50
N GLY A 177 -28.25 12.86 -31.57
CA GLY A 177 -26.84 12.94 -31.14
C GLY A 177 -26.60 12.92 -29.61
N LEU A 178 -27.59 13.38 -28.83
CA LEU A 178 -27.50 13.43 -27.36
C LEU A 178 -27.66 12.04 -26.72
N VAL A 179 -28.35 11.12 -27.39
CA VAL A 179 -28.49 9.73 -26.95
C VAL A 179 -27.19 8.95 -27.21
N THR A 180 -26.49 9.24 -28.31
CA THR A 180 -25.20 8.61 -28.63
C THR A 180 -24.04 9.14 -27.78
N LEU A 181 -23.98 10.43 -27.44
CA LEU A 181 -22.90 10.98 -26.60
C LEU A 181 -23.05 10.55 -25.12
N GLY A 182 -24.29 10.50 -24.61
CA GLY A 182 -24.59 9.93 -23.28
C GLY A 182 -24.27 8.44 -23.20
N ALA A 183 -24.55 7.68 -24.26
CA ALA A 183 -24.17 6.27 -24.34
C ALA A 183 -22.64 6.07 -24.40
N VAL A 184 -21.89 6.95 -25.07
CA VAL A 184 -20.41 6.85 -25.15
C VAL A 184 -19.72 7.29 -23.85
N VAL A 185 -20.21 8.30 -23.14
CA VAL A 185 -19.67 8.70 -21.82
C VAL A 185 -20.03 7.68 -20.74
N VAL A 186 -21.24 7.13 -20.75
CA VAL A 186 -21.62 6.02 -19.86
C VAL A 186 -20.84 4.75 -20.22
N ALA A 187 -20.61 4.44 -21.50
CA ALA A 187 -19.79 3.30 -21.91
C ALA A 187 -18.29 3.49 -21.62
N GLY A 188 -17.76 4.71 -21.74
CA GLY A 188 -16.36 5.05 -21.45
C GLY A 188 -16.06 5.12 -19.95
N GLY A 189 -16.95 5.72 -19.16
CA GLY A 189 -16.89 5.75 -17.70
C GLY A 189 -17.14 4.38 -17.08
N ALA A 190 -18.13 3.62 -17.58
CA ALA A 190 -18.32 2.22 -17.21
C ALA A 190 -17.15 1.35 -17.68
N GLY A 191 -16.52 1.65 -18.82
CA GLY A 191 -15.33 0.96 -19.31
C GLY A 191 -14.11 1.17 -18.42
N ALA A 192 -13.78 2.43 -18.08
CA ALA A 192 -12.68 2.75 -17.18
C ALA A 192 -12.93 2.22 -15.75
N TYR A 193 -14.15 2.38 -15.22
CA TYR A 193 -14.53 1.79 -13.94
C TYR A 193 -14.50 0.27 -13.99
N ALA A 194 -14.95 -0.36 -15.07
CA ALA A 194 -14.87 -1.81 -15.25
C ALA A 194 -13.42 -2.28 -15.34
N VAL A 195 -12.52 -1.54 -15.97
CA VAL A 195 -11.07 -1.86 -16.01
C VAL A 195 -10.46 -1.72 -14.62
N VAL A 196 -10.72 -0.64 -13.89
CA VAL A 196 -10.22 -0.45 -12.52
C VAL A 196 -10.79 -1.51 -11.58
N ARG A 197 -12.10 -1.77 -11.64
CA ARG A 197 -12.77 -2.82 -10.86
C ARG A 197 -12.25 -4.20 -11.23
N ARG A 198 -12.04 -4.48 -12.52
CA ARG A 198 -11.48 -5.75 -12.99
C ARG A 198 -10.04 -5.92 -12.53
N ASN A 199 -9.22 -4.88 -12.60
CA ASN A 199 -7.85 -4.90 -12.11
C ASN A 199 -7.81 -5.08 -10.59
N ARG A 200 -8.74 -4.43 -9.85
CA ARG A 200 -8.86 -4.62 -8.40
C ARG A 200 -9.29 -6.03 -8.05
N LEU A 201 -10.32 -6.56 -8.71
CA LEU A 201 -10.78 -7.94 -8.51
C LEU A 201 -9.72 -8.96 -8.91
N ARG A 202 -8.95 -8.68 -9.98
CA ARG A 202 -7.83 -9.50 -10.40
C ARG A 202 -6.73 -9.48 -9.35
N LYS A 203 -6.35 -8.29 -8.85
CA LYS A 203 -5.37 -8.15 -7.77
C LYS A 203 -5.82 -8.84 -6.49
N GLU A 204 -7.07 -8.66 -6.08
CA GLU A 204 -7.65 -9.37 -4.93
C GLU A 204 -7.60 -10.90 -5.13
N ALA A 205 -7.83 -11.38 -6.35
CA ALA A 205 -7.72 -12.81 -6.68
C ALA A 205 -6.26 -13.30 -6.70
N GLU A 206 -5.32 -12.50 -7.21
CA GLU A 206 -3.87 -12.76 -7.20
C GLU A 206 -3.34 -12.81 -5.76
N GLU A 207 -3.73 -11.85 -4.91
CA GLU A 207 -3.39 -11.83 -3.48
C GLU A 207 -3.96 -13.04 -2.73
N ARG A 208 -5.21 -13.43 -3.01
CA ARG A 208 -5.80 -14.65 -2.42
C ARG A 208 -5.08 -15.90 -2.87
N ALA A 209 -4.79 -16.05 -4.16
CA ALA A 209 -4.06 -17.20 -4.68
C ALA A 209 -2.63 -17.27 -4.13
N ALA A 210 -1.96 -16.13 -3.96
CA ALA A 210 -0.66 -16.06 -3.32
C ALA A 210 -0.74 -16.46 -1.84
N LEU A 211 -1.75 -15.95 -1.11
CA LEU A 211 -1.98 -16.34 0.28
C LEU A 211 -2.27 -17.85 0.40
N ASP A 212 -3.07 -18.43 -0.49
CA ASP A 212 -3.38 -19.87 -0.47
C ASP A 212 -2.12 -20.72 -0.68
N LYS A 213 -1.19 -20.29 -1.55
CA LYS A 213 0.14 -20.93 -1.66
C LYS A 213 0.94 -20.82 -0.36
N LEU A 214 0.91 -19.65 0.29
CA LEU A 214 1.60 -19.42 1.56
C LEU A 214 1.00 -20.23 2.71
N ARG A 215 -0.32 -20.42 2.75
CA ARG A 215 -0.99 -21.21 3.80
C ARG A 215 -0.39 -22.61 3.89
N VAL A 216 -0.17 -23.27 2.76
CA VAL A 216 0.38 -24.63 2.71
C VAL A 216 1.76 -24.69 3.39
N VAL A 217 2.70 -23.83 2.99
CA VAL A 217 4.06 -23.85 3.54
C VAL A 217 4.09 -23.42 5.01
N VAL A 218 3.27 -22.46 5.40
CA VAL A 218 3.19 -22.00 6.79
C VAL A 218 2.55 -23.04 7.69
N ASP A 219 1.50 -23.73 7.23
CA ASP A 219 0.87 -24.81 7.98
C ASP A 219 1.86 -25.97 8.19
N GLU A 220 2.68 -26.29 7.18
CA GLU A 220 3.80 -27.23 7.34
C GLU A 220 4.80 -26.76 8.42
N ASP A 221 5.08 -25.46 8.50
CA ASP A 221 6.04 -24.90 9.47
C ASP A 221 5.50 -24.87 10.89
N ILE A 222 4.23 -24.49 11.06
CA ILE A 222 3.50 -24.56 12.33
C ILE A 222 3.43 -26.00 12.79
N THR A 223 3.08 -26.94 11.90
CA THR A 223 3.02 -28.37 12.24
C THR A 223 4.39 -28.89 12.67
N ALA A 224 5.44 -28.59 11.91
CA ALA A 224 6.80 -29.02 12.23
C ALA A 224 7.29 -28.44 13.57
N PHE A 225 6.92 -27.20 13.91
CA PHE A 225 7.27 -26.62 15.21
C PHE A 225 6.47 -27.24 16.36
N GLY A 226 5.19 -27.57 16.14
CA GLY A 226 4.38 -28.32 17.10
C GLY A 226 4.94 -29.71 17.39
N GLU A 227 5.39 -30.43 16.35
CA GLU A 227 6.04 -31.74 16.48
C GLU A 227 7.39 -31.64 17.22
N GLU A 228 8.13 -30.55 17.02
CA GLU A 228 9.37 -30.29 17.76
C GLU A 228 9.10 -30.05 19.25
N LEU A 229 8.07 -29.25 19.58
CA LEU A 229 7.62 -29.04 20.95
C LEU A 229 7.16 -30.35 21.60
N GLU A 230 6.45 -31.21 20.87
CA GLU A 230 6.00 -32.52 21.37
C GLU A 230 7.17 -33.49 21.61
N ARG A 231 8.17 -33.47 20.72
CA ARG A 231 9.38 -34.30 20.85
C ARG A 231 10.38 -33.78 21.90
N LEU A 232 10.20 -32.56 22.40
CA LEU A 232 11.10 -31.96 23.36
C LEU A 232 11.04 -32.75 24.67
N ASP A 233 12.16 -33.38 25.02
CA ASP A 233 12.32 -34.10 26.29
C ASP A 233 12.57 -33.10 27.44
N PHE A 234 11.60 -32.23 27.74
CA PHE A 234 11.62 -31.28 28.86
C PHE A 234 10.25 -31.19 29.52
N HIS A 235 10.19 -31.45 30.82
CA HIS A 235 8.97 -31.26 31.61
C HIS A 235 9.15 -30.11 32.61
N PRO A 236 8.28 -29.08 32.60
CA PRO A 236 8.42 -27.90 33.49
C PRO A 236 8.51 -28.21 35.00
N ALA A 237 7.99 -29.37 35.41
CA ALA A 237 7.99 -29.86 36.80
C ALA A 237 9.11 -30.87 37.10
N GLU A 238 10.01 -31.17 36.17
CA GLU A 238 11.12 -32.10 36.40
C GLU A 238 12.17 -31.53 37.36
N ALA A 239 12.88 -32.43 38.04
CA ALA A 239 13.98 -32.05 38.90
C ALA A 239 15.10 -31.40 38.06
N GLY A 240 15.48 -30.16 38.41
CA GLY A 240 16.49 -29.39 37.67
C GLY A 240 15.90 -28.32 36.75
N ALA A 241 14.59 -28.30 36.51
CA ALA A 241 13.94 -27.20 35.80
C ALA A 241 14.01 -25.91 36.63
N THR A 242 14.79 -24.94 36.16
CA THR A 242 14.89 -23.60 36.75
C THR A 242 13.75 -22.70 36.26
N ASP A 243 13.49 -21.58 36.95
CA ASP A 243 12.50 -20.58 36.49
C ASP A 243 12.86 -20.02 35.11
N ALA A 244 14.15 -19.85 34.83
CA ALA A 244 14.62 -19.41 33.52
C ALA A 244 14.26 -20.43 32.42
N MET A 245 14.50 -21.72 32.65
CA MET A 245 14.14 -22.80 31.71
C MET A 245 12.62 -22.87 31.50
N ARG A 246 11.84 -22.73 32.57
CA ARG A 246 10.37 -22.66 32.46
C ARG A 246 9.93 -21.49 31.59
N GLY A 247 10.51 -20.30 31.79
CA GLY A 247 10.20 -19.12 30.99
C GLY A 247 10.65 -19.24 29.52
N ASP A 248 11.78 -19.91 29.25
CA ASP A 248 12.20 -20.20 27.86
C ASP A 248 11.20 -21.13 27.16
N TYR A 249 10.74 -22.18 27.86
CA TYR A 249 9.73 -23.10 27.34
C TYR A 249 8.36 -22.43 27.14
N GLU A 250 7.92 -21.61 28.10
CA GLU A 250 6.67 -20.84 28.01
C GLU A 250 6.69 -19.90 26.80
N ARG A 251 7.79 -19.17 26.56
CA ARG A 251 7.94 -18.33 25.37
C ARG A 251 7.84 -19.12 24.06
N ALA A 252 8.36 -20.35 24.03
CA ALA A 252 8.23 -21.21 22.85
C ALA A 252 6.78 -21.64 22.59
N LEU A 253 6.03 -21.97 23.65
CA LEU A 253 4.59 -22.27 23.56
C LEU A 253 3.77 -21.05 23.13
N ASP A 254 4.03 -19.88 23.73
CA ASP A 254 3.37 -18.62 23.38
C ASP A 254 3.62 -18.25 21.91
N SER A 255 4.84 -18.49 21.42
CA SER A 255 5.21 -18.28 20.03
C SER A 255 4.45 -19.20 19.08
N TYR A 256 4.26 -20.47 19.45
CA TYR A 256 3.45 -21.42 18.68
C TYR A 256 1.98 -21.01 18.61
N ASP A 257 1.38 -20.61 19.74
CA ASP A 257 -0.01 -20.17 19.78
C ASP A 257 -0.21 -18.81 19.07
N THR A 258 0.78 -17.92 19.16
CA THR A 258 0.82 -16.67 18.41
C THR A 258 0.87 -16.94 16.90
N ALA A 259 1.75 -17.83 16.44
CA ALA A 259 1.84 -18.20 15.03
C ALA A 259 0.51 -18.75 14.49
N LYS A 260 -0.14 -19.65 15.23
CA LYS A 260 -1.49 -20.19 14.88
C LYS A 260 -2.54 -19.10 14.81
N SER A 261 -2.57 -18.20 15.79
CA SER A 261 -3.55 -17.12 15.88
C SER A 261 -3.38 -16.11 14.74
N LEU A 262 -2.14 -15.73 14.44
CA LEU A 262 -1.80 -14.85 13.32
C LEU A 262 -2.16 -15.49 11.98
N MET A 263 -1.87 -16.78 11.80
CA MET A 263 -2.21 -17.49 10.57
C MET A 263 -3.73 -17.61 10.37
N ALA A 264 -4.49 -17.85 11.44
CA ALA A 264 -5.95 -17.86 11.40
C ALA A 264 -6.54 -16.49 11.04
N ALA A 265 -5.89 -15.39 11.45
CA ALA A 265 -6.30 -14.02 11.15
C ALA A 265 -5.77 -13.51 9.79
N ALA A 266 -4.83 -14.19 9.15
CA ALA A 266 -4.16 -13.73 7.94
C ALA A 266 -5.15 -13.57 6.77
N GLY A 267 -5.28 -12.33 6.29
CA GLY A 267 -6.16 -11.96 5.20
C GLY A 267 -5.41 -11.62 3.90
N ARG A 268 -4.11 -11.36 3.99
CA ARG A 268 -3.25 -10.98 2.86
C ARG A 268 -1.88 -11.66 2.95
N PRO A 269 -1.16 -11.83 1.82
CA PRO A 269 0.17 -12.44 1.82
C PRO A 269 1.17 -11.82 2.79
N HIS A 270 1.13 -10.49 2.98
CA HIS A 270 2.03 -9.78 3.88
C HIS A 270 1.85 -10.17 5.36
N ASP A 271 0.64 -10.58 5.75
CA ASP A 271 0.33 -10.93 7.14
C ASP A 271 1.12 -12.18 7.60
N VAL A 272 1.57 -13.02 6.64
CA VAL A 272 2.37 -14.22 6.89
C VAL A 272 3.74 -13.92 7.51
N ARG A 273 4.31 -12.72 7.29
CA ARG A 273 5.61 -12.33 7.86
C ARG A 273 5.63 -12.52 9.38
N ALA A 274 4.60 -12.00 10.04
CA ALA A 274 4.47 -12.07 11.50
C ALA A 274 4.32 -13.52 12.00
N VAL A 275 3.71 -14.40 11.20
CA VAL A 275 3.61 -15.83 11.54
C VAL A 275 5.00 -16.48 11.55
N THR A 276 5.78 -16.30 10.49
CA THR A 276 7.13 -16.87 10.40
C THR A 276 8.12 -16.26 11.39
N GLN A 277 7.95 -14.98 11.75
CA GLN A 277 8.71 -14.34 12.83
C GLN A 277 8.44 -15.02 14.18
N ALA A 278 7.16 -15.21 14.52
CA ALA A 278 6.78 -15.90 15.76
C ALA A 278 7.35 -17.33 15.80
N LEU A 279 7.33 -18.06 14.68
CA LEU A 279 7.95 -19.39 14.61
C LEU A 279 9.47 -19.36 14.86
N GLU A 280 10.18 -18.34 14.36
CA GLU A 280 11.60 -18.19 14.60
C GLU A 280 11.92 -17.76 16.04
N ASP A 281 11.13 -16.86 16.63
CA ASP A 281 11.20 -16.51 18.07
C ASP A 281 11.04 -17.75 18.96
N GLY A 282 10.11 -18.64 18.60
CA GLY A 282 9.88 -19.90 19.28
C GLY A 282 11.09 -20.84 19.20
N ARG A 283 11.65 -21.03 18.00
CA ARG A 283 12.86 -21.86 17.80
C ARG A 283 14.07 -21.30 18.52
N TYR A 284 14.25 -19.98 18.55
CA TYR A 284 15.29 -19.35 19.33
C TYR A 284 15.12 -19.62 20.83
N SER A 285 13.90 -19.54 21.35
CA SER A 285 13.59 -19.85 22.75
C SER A 285 13.93 -21.31 23.09
N LEU A 286 13.66 -22.26 22.18
CA LEU A 286 14.08 -23.66 22.34
C LEU A 286 15.61 -23.83 22.33
N ALA A 287 16.31 -23.08 21.48
CA ALA A 287 17.78 -23.11 21.46
C ALA A 287 18.39 -22.57 22.77
N VAL A 288 17.82 -21.51 23.34
CA VAL A 288 18.21 -20.97 24.64
C VAL A 288 17.93 -22.00 25.75
N LEU A 289 16.77 -22.64 25.74
CA LEU A 289 16.42 -23.70 26.68
C LEU A 289 17.43 -24.87 26.61
N ALA A 290 17.73 -25.35 25.40
CA ALA A 290 18.71 -26.42 25.20
C ALA A 290 20.10 -26.04 25.74
N ALA A 291 20.57 -24.83 25.46
CA ALA A 291 21.85 -24.33 25.99
C ALA A 291 21.87 -24.31 27.52
N ARG A 292 20.78 -23.88 28.18
CA ARG A 292 20.69 -23.91 29.65
C ARG A 292 20.70 -25.32 30.21
N ARG A 293 19.98 -26.25 29.59
CA ARG A 293 19.94 -27.66 30.01
C ARG A 293 21.30 -28.33 29.92
N GLU A 294 22.06 -28.00 28.89
CA GLU A 294 23.39 -28.53 28.63
C GLU A 294 24.51 -27.74 29.31
N SER A 295 24.18 -26.70 30.08
CA SER A 295 25.14 -25.78 30.71
C SER A 295 26.14 -25.17 29.71
N ARG A 296 25.68 -24.89 28.49
CA ARG A 296 26.43 -24.20 27.45
C ARG A 296 26.18 -22.68 27.50
N PRO A 297 27.08 -21.86 26.93
CA PRO A 297 26.80 -20.44 26.70
C PRO A 297 25.48 -20.26 25.95
N LEU A 298 24.73 -19.22 26.28
CA LEU A 298 23.48 -18.91 25.58
C LEU A 298 23.82 -18.52 24.14
N PRO A 299 23.04 -19.00 23.15
CA PRO A 299 23.26 -18.63 21.75
C PRO A 299 22.99 -17.14 21.56
N GLU A 300 23.76 -16.51 20.67
CA GLU A 300 23.44 -15.18 20.15
C GLU A 300 22.20 -15.25 19.26
N ARG A 301 21.42 -14.17 19.19
CA ARG A 301 20.27 -14.08 18.29
C ARG A 301 20.79 -13.87 16.86
N ARG A 302 20.83 -14.94 16.08
CA ARG A 302 21.19 -14.94 14.67
C ARG A 302 19.99 -15.28 13.81
N ALA A 303 20.04 -14.90 12.53
CA ALA A 303 19.08 -15.37 11.55
C ALA A 303 19.04 -16.92 11.50
N PRO A 304 17.90 -17.52 11.13
CA PRO A 304 17.80 -18.97 11.01
C PRO A 304 18.65 -19.48 9.84
N CYS A 305 18.78 -20.80 9.72
CA CYS A 305 19.47 -21.38 8.58
C CYS A 305 18.83 -20.96 7.25
N PHE A 306 19.66 -20.43 6.35
CA PHE A 306 19.25 -19.99 5.02
C PHE A 306 18.63 -21.11 4.19
N PHE A 307 19.15 -22.34 4.29
CA PHE A 307 18.67 -23.43 3.44
C PHE A 307 17.30 -23.96 3.87
N ASP A 308 17.06 -24.10 5.17
CA ASP A 308 15.74 -24.37 5.74
C ASP A 308 15.63 -23.67 7.11
N PRO A 309 14.76 -22.65 7.25
CA PRO A 309 14.57 -21.95 8.52
C PRO A 309 14.16 -22.87 9.69
N ARG A 310 13.61 -24.06 9.40
CA ARG A 310 13.26 -25.06 10.42
C ARG A 310 14.48 -25.72 11.05
N HIS A 311 15.66 -25.61 10.48
CA HIS A 311 16.89 -26.12 11.12
C HIS A 311 17.26 -25.32 12.39
N GLY A 312 16.59 -24.19 12.64
CA GLY A 312 16.82 -23.35 13.81
C GLY A 312 17.86 -22.25 13.55
N PRO A 313 18.36 -21.60 14.61
CA PRO A 313 19.34 -20.53 14.51
C PRO A 313 20.61 -20.99 13.76
N SER A 314 21.16 -20.11 12.93
CA SER A 314 22.49 -20.34 12.36
C SER A 314 23.56 -20.31 13.44
N THR A 315 24.65 -21.04 13.19
CA THR A 315 25.83 -21.07 14.08
C THR A 315 27.03 -20.36 13.46
N GLU A 316 27.04 -20.20 12.15
CA GLU A 316 28.10 -19.60 11.38
C GLU A 316 27.57 -19.13 10.01
N ASP A 317 28.37 -18.33 9.31
CA ASP A 317 28.11 -17.94 7.93
C ASP A 317 29.03 -18.73 7.00
N ARG A 318 28.52 -19.14 5.84
CA ARG A 318 29.29 -19.86 4.82
C ARG A 318 29.13 -19.23 3.45
N THR A 319 30.25 -19.18 2.71
CA THR A 319 30.23 -18.82 1.31
C THR A 319 29.47 -19.87 0.50
N TRP A 320 28.40 -19.45 -0.18
CA TRP A 320 27.60 -20.30 -1.04
C TRP A 320 27.19 -19.56 -2.31
N SER A 321 27.05 -20.30 -3.41
CA SER A 321 26.61 -19.80 -4.71
C SER A 321 25.44 -20.64 -5.22
N PRO A 322 24.27 -20.04 -5.51
CA PRO A 322 23.21 -20.74 -6.22
C PRO A 322 23.65 -21.06 -7.66
N ALA A 323 23.00 -22.03 -8.29
CA ALA A 323 23.30 -22.41 -9.66
C ALA A 323 23.21 -21.20 -10.61
N GLY A 324 24.35 -20.80 -11.20
CA GLY A 324 24.44 -19.65 -12.12
C GLY A 324 24.41 -18.27 -11.46
N GLY A 325 24.42 -18.18 -10.12
CA GLY A 325 24.47 -16.91 -9.39
C GLY A 325 25.82 -16.61 -8.75
N ALA A 326 25.90 -15.47 -8.07
CA ALA A 326 27.11 -15.00 -7.40
C ALA A 326 27.31 -15.66 -6.03
N ALA A 327 28.57 -15.87 -5.67
CA ALA A 327 28.98 -16.28 -4.33
C ALA A 327 28.62 -15.20 -3.30
N ARG A 328 28.21 -15.65 -2.10
CA ARG A 328 27.82 -14.79 -0.99
C ARG A 328 27.89 -15.55 0.34
N GLU A 329 27.99 -14.81 1.42
CA GLU A 329 27.81 -15.38 2.76
C GLU A 329 26.32 -15.62 3.05
N VAL A 330 26.00 -16.80 3.56
CA VAL A 330 24.66 -17.14 4.05
C VAL A 330 24.74 -17.73 5.46
N PRO A 331 23.80 -17.39 6.36
CA PRO A 331 23.73 -17.98 7.69
C PRO A 331 23.33 -19.44 7.60
N VAL A 332 24.09 -20.35 8.21
CA VAL A 332 23.86 -21.80 8.14
C VAL A 332 23.84 -22.44 9.53
N CYS A 333 23.03 -23.48 9.69
CA CYS A 333 23.13 -24.34 10.86
C CYS A 333 24.38 -25.22 10.77
N ALA A 334 24.84 -25.74 11.90
CA ALA A 334 26.01 -26.61 11.96
C ALA A 334 25.90 -27.85 11.05
N ALA A 335 24.69 -28.38 10.85
CA ALA A 335 24.47 -29.55 9.99
C ALA A 335 24.68 -29.22 8.50
N ASP A 336 24.12 -28.12 8.01
CA ASP A 336 24.31 -27.71 6.62
C ASP A 336 25.73 -27.18 6.38
N ALA A 337 26.35 -26.53 7.37
CA ALA A 337 27.76 -26.16 7.29
C ALA A 337 28.66 -27.39 7.06
N ALA A 338 28.45 -28.47 7.82
CA ALA A 338 29.18 -29.72 7.64
C ALA A 338 28.94 -30.34 6.26
N ARG A 339 27.71 -30.28 5.74
CA ARG A 339 27.40 -30.76 4.38
C ARG A 339 28.16 -29.99 3.31
N LEU A 340 28.21 -28.66 3.42
CA LEU A 340 28.97 -27.82 2.51
C LEU A 340 30.47 -28.13 2.57
N ASP A 341 31.02 -28.34 3.78
CA ASP A 341 32.42 -28.74 3.97
C ASP A 341 32.75 -30.09 3.31
N ASP A 342 31.80 -31.03 3.33
CA ASP A 342 31.89 -32.32 2.66
C ASP A 342 31.63 -32.27 1.14
N GLY A 343 31.34 -31.08 0.58
CA GLY A 343 30.99 -30.89 -0.82
C GLY A 343 29.63 -31.48 -1.21
N LEU A 344 28.75 -31.67 -0.24
CA LEU A 344 27.38 -32.15 -0.41
C LEU A 344 26.39 -30.99 -0.54
N ASP A 345 25.30 -31.22 -1.27
CA ASP A 345 24.21 -30.25 -1.36
C ASP A 345 23.55 -30.03 0.01
N PRO A 346 23.23 -28.79 0.40
CA PRO A 346 22.52 -28.51 1.65
C PRO A 346 21.09 -29.07 1.63
N VAL A 347 20.49 -29.27 2.80
CA VAL A 347 19.09 -29.72 2.88
C VAL A 347 18.16 -28.51 2.71
N ALA A 348 17.89 -28.18 1.45
CA ALA A 348 17.08 -27.02 1.09
C ALA A 348 15.58 -27.22 1.35
N ARG A 349 14.93 -26.22 1.96
CA ARG A 349 13.48 -26.12 2.00
C ARG A 349 12.95 -25.93 0.59
N THR A 350 12.24 -26.95 0.13
CA THR A 350 11.48 -26.87 -1.12
C THR A 350 10.06 -26.38 -0.86
N VAL A 351 9.48 -25.71 -1.86
CA VAL A 351 8.07 -25.30 -1.88
C VAL A 351 7.50 -25.59 -3.28
N ASP A 352 6.18 -25.55 -3.43
CA ASP A 352 5.55 -25.77 -4.72
C ASP A 352 5.65 -24.53 -5.63
N ALA A 353 6.27 -24.69 -6.79
CA ALA A 353 6.31 -23.69 -7.83
C ALA A 353 5.68 -24.27 -9.10
N ASP A 354 4.38 -24.03 -9.27
CA ASP A 354 3.59 -24.46 -10.41
C ASP A 354 3.60 -25.99 -10.62
N GLY A 355 3.41 -26.74 -9.51
CA GLY A 355 3.38 -28.20 -9.51
C GLY A 355 4.76 -28.85 -9.47
N VAL A 356 5.84 -28.07 -9.39
CA VAL A 356 7.21 -28.56 -9.26
C VAL A 356 7.80 -28.10 -7.93
N ARG A 357 8.32 -29.06 -7.14
CA ARG A 357 9.04 -28.75 -5.91
C ARG A 357 10.42 -28.19 -6.25
N ARG A 358 10.71 -26.98 -5.78
CA ARG A 358 12.01 -26.31 -5.95
C ARG A 358 12.40 -25.61 -4.65
N PRO A 359 13.69 -25.33 -4.43
CA PRO A 359 14.10 -24.51 -3.30
C PRO A 359 13.34 -23.19 -3.26
N TYR A 360 13.02 -22.69 -2.07
CA TYR A 360 12.13 -21.52 -1.95
C TYR A 360 12.66 -20.26 -2.64
N TRP A 361 13.99 -20.10 -2.72
CA TRP A 361 14.63 -19.00 -3.45
C TRP A 361 14.45 -19.07 -4.97
N GLU A 362 13.97 -20.20 -5.51
CA GLU A 362 13.64 -20.42 -6.91
C GLU A 362 12.13 -20.44 -7.20
N ALA A 363 11.29 -20.38 -6.17
CA ALA A 363 9.86 -20.69 -6.27
C ALA A 363 8.96 -19.50 -6.65
N GLY A 364 9.55 -18.33 -6.91
CA GLY A 364 8.86 -17.14 -7.36
C GLY A 364 8.35 -16.23 -6.23
N PRO A 365 7.76 -15.08 -6.60
CA PRO A 365 7.63 -13.92 -5.71
C PRO A 365 6.58 -14.10 -4.60
N ALA A 366 5.62 -15.01 -4.79
CA ALA A 366 4.58 -15.29 -3.81
C ALA A 366 5.13 -15.72 -2.44
N TYR A 367 6.33 -16.32 -2.41
CA TYR A 367 7.00 -16.78 -1.19
C TYR A 367 7.80 -15.71 -0.46
N GLY A 368 7.94 -14.50 -1.03
CA GLY A 368 8.76 -13.46 -0.44
C GLY A 368 8.27 -12.93 0.92
N PRO A 369 6.95 -12.80 1.20
CA PRO A 369 6.47 -12.48 2.55
C PRO A 369 6.82 -13.56 3.58
N TRP A 370 6.70 -14.84 3.22
CA TRP A 370 7.06 -15.95 4.09
C TRP A 370 8.57 -15.98 4.38
N ALA A 371 9.41 -15.92 3.35
CA ALA A 371 10.86 -15.86 3.54
C ALA A 371 11.29 -14.58 4.29
N GLY A 372 10.63 -13.45 4.00
CA GLY A 372 10.95 -12.17 4.62
C GLY A 372 10.60 -12.05 6.09
N GLY A 373 9.72 -12.90 6.63
CA GLY A 373 9.53 -12.95 8.08
C GLY A 373 10.69 -13.67 8.79
N TYR A 374 11.28 -14.70 8.19
CA TYR A 374 12.45 -15.40 8.75
C TYR A 374 13.74 -14.57 8.75
N PHE A 375 13.99 -13.84 7.66
CA PHE A 375 15.26 -13.15 7.44
C PHE A 375 15.17 -11.63 7.58
N GLY A 376 13.98 -11.08 7.85
CA GLY A 376 13.73 -9.64 7.88
C GLY A 376 13.73 -9.00 6.48
N GLY A 377 13.20 -7.78 6.38
CA GLY A 377 13.08 -7.04 5.11
C GLY A 377 14.41 -6.58 4.51
N GLY A 378 15.39 -6.25 5.36
CA GLY A 378 16.68 -5.70 4.94
C GLY A 378 17.73 -6.73 4.50
N MET A 379 17.74 -7.94 5.08
CA MET A 379 18.79 -8.94 4.83
C MET A 379 18.44 -9.87 3.66
N LEU A 380 17.16 -10.21 3.50
CA LEU A 380 16.70 -11.16 2.48
C LEU A 380 17.14 -10.80 1.04
N PRO A 381 17.09 -9.53 0.58
CA PRO A 381 17.53 -9.18 -0.78
C PRO A 381 18.99 -9.54 -1.04
N GLY A 382 19.89 -9.31 -0.07
CA GLY A 382 21.31 -9.67 -0.14
C GLY A 382 21.52 -11.18 -0.23
N LEU A 383 20.84 -11.95 0.62
CA LEU A 383 20.89 -13.41 0.65
C LEU A 383 20.32 -14.08 -0.60
N LEU A 384 19.51 -13.37 -1.37
CA LEU A 384 18.85 -13.88 -2.56
C LEU A 384 19.41 -13.30 -3.86
N MET A 385 20.47 -12.48 -3.83
CA MET A 385 21.06 -11.94 -5.05
C MET A 385 21.42 -13.04 -6.05
N GLY A 386 21.04 -12.84 -7.31
CA GLY A 386 21.26 -13.83 -8.38
C GLY A 386 20.33 -15.05 -8.34
N THR A 387 19.31 -15.07 -7.48
CA THR A 387 18.23 -16.09 -7.51
C THR A 387 16.98 -15.55 -8.20
N MET A 388 16.07 -16.44 -8.61
CA MET A 388 14.78 -16.03 -9.19
C MET A 388 13.99 -15.15 -8.21
N LEU A 389 13.86 -15.56 -6.94
CA LEU A 389 13.16 -14.77 -5.93
C LEU A 389 13.86 -13.42 -5.74
N GLY A 390 15.18 -13.39 -5.55
CA GLY A 390 15.91 -12.13 -5.36
C GLY A 390 15.81 -11.17 -6.55
N SER A 391 15.85 -11.68 -7.79
CA SER A 391 15.66 -10.84 -8.98
C SER A 391 14.30 -10.15 -8.98
N MET A 392 13.25 -10.84 -8.53
CA MET A 392 11.90 -10.27 -8.46
C MET A 392 11.71 -9.35 -7.25
N LEU A 393 12.30 -9.68 -6.10
CA LEU A 393 12.31 -8.82 -4.90
C LEU A 393 12.91 -7.44 -5.20
N SER A 394 13.91 -7.38 -6.09
CA SER A 394 14.59 -6.14 -6.47
C SER A 394 13.77 -5.23 -7.41
N THR A 395 12.61 -5.69 -7.89
CA THR A 395 11.80 -4.89 -8.82
C THR A 395 10.93 -3.86 -8.07
N PRO A 396 10.82 -2.62 -8.59
CA PRO A 396 9.92 -1.61 -8.01
C PRO A 396 8.45 -2.07 -7.97
N ALA A 397 8.04 -2.91 -8.91
CA ALA A 397 6.71 -3.51 -8.95
C ALA A 397 6.46 -4.42 -7.76
N TYR A 398 7.40 -5.32 -7.45
CA TYR A 398 7.33 -6.18 -6.28
C TYR A 398 7.35 -5.38 -4.98
N ALA A 399 8.22 -4.37 -4.87
CA ALA A 399 8.28 -3.51 -3.69
C ALA A 399 6.95 -2.78 -3.47
N ALA A 400 6.29 -2.28 -4.52
CA ALA A 400 4.99 -1.63 -4.42
C ALA A 400 3.83 -2.61 -4.11
N GLU A 401 4.01 -3.90 -4.40
CA GLU A 401 2.96 -4.93 -4.32
C GLU A 401 3.05 -5.78 -3.03
N TYR A 402 4.26 -6.16 -2.63
CA TYR A 402 4.54 -7.08 -1.54
C TYR A 402 5.55 -6.51 -0.52
N GLY A 403 6.30 -5.47 -0.89
CA GLY A 403 7.25 -4.79 -0.02
C GLY A 403 6.53 -3.82 0.92
N GLY A 404 6.51 -4.12 2.22
CA GLY A 404 6.32 -3.06 3.22
C GLY A 404 7.44 -2.02 3.14
N GLY A 405 7.37 -0.97 3.96
CA GLY A 405 8.39 0.11 3.99
C GLY A 405 9.84 -0.37 4.17
N ASP A 406 10.04 -1.59 4.69
CA ASP A 406 11.34 -2.17 5.01
C ASP A 406 12.12 -2.71 3.79
N PHE A 407 11.50 -2.78 2.61
CA PHE A 407 12.16 -3.17 1.35
C PHE A 407 12.64 -1.97 0.52
N GLN A 408 12.42 -0.75 1.01
CA GLN A 408 12.61 0.48 0.25
C GLN A 408 13.90 1.21 0.68
N GLY A 409 15.03 0.84 0.06
CA GLY A 409 16.22 1.69 0.03
C GLY A 409 17.37 1.26 0.95
N GLY A 410 18.31 0.51 0.36
CA GLY A 410 19.69 0.40 0.82
C GLY A 410 20.57 0.10 -0.39
N ASP A 411 21.70 0.78 -0.54
CA ASP A 411 22.71 0.43 -1.55
C ASP A 411 23.35 -0.90 -1.13
N PHE A 412 22.98 -2.00 -1.77
CA PHE A 412 23.50 -3.34 -1.47
C PHE A 412 24.79 -3.62 -2.27
N SER A 413 25.78 -2.73 -2.20
CA SER A 413 27.14 -3.08 -2.63
C SER A 413 27.75 -4.00 -1.56
N GLY A 414 27.79 -5.31 -1.83
CA GLY A 414 28.14 -6.36 -0.87
C GLY A 414 29.60 -6.36 -0.39
N ALA A 415 30.02 -5.32 0.32
CA ALA A 415 31.36 -5.24 0.90
C ALA A 415 31.38 -5.24 2.44
N ASP A 416 30.34 -4.80 3.15
CA ASP A 416 30.41 -4.69 4.63
C ASP A 416 29.06 -5.06 5.30
N PHE A 417 28.65 -6.33 5.22
CA PHE A 417 27.55 -6.85 6.03
C PHE A 417 28.13 -7.44 7.33
N ASP A 418 27.90 -6.76 8.46
CA ASP A 418 28.12 -7.32 9.80
C ASP A 418 26.77 -7.73 10.40
N SER A 419 26.63 -9.03 10.71
CA SER A 419 25.44 -9.60 11.34
C SER A 419 25.23 -9.13 12.79
N GLY A 420 26.24 -8.52 13.42
CA GLY A 420 26.20 -8.05 14.81
C GLY A 420 25.50 -6.71 15.05
N ASP A 421 25.28 -5.90 14.01
CA ASP A 421 24.78 -4.52 14.16
C ASP A 421 23.24 -4.39 14.28
N PHE A 422 22.51 -5.51 14.23
CA PHE A 422 21.04 -5.52 14.40
C PHE A 422 20.59 -5.91 15.82
N GLY A 423 21.50 -5.83 16.80
CA GLY A 423 21.20 -6.03 18.21
C GLY A 423 20.38 -4.88 18.81
N SER A 424 19.06 -5.08 18.91
CA SER A 424 18.22 -4.53 19.98
C SER A 424 18.25 -3.00 20.20
N SER A 425 17.61 -2.23 19.31
CA SER A 425 16.87 -0.99 19.66
C SER A 425 16.28 -0.37 18.40
N ASP A 426 14.96 -0.51 18.18
CA ASP A 426 14.10 0.43 17.41
C ASP A 426 12.76 -0.16 16.90
N PHE A 427 12.27 -1.27 17.47
CA PHE A 427 10.88 -1.71 17.20
C PHE A 427 10.09 -1.81 18.50
N GLY A 428 9.79 -0.66 19.08
CA GLY A 428 8.97 -0.53 20.29
C GLY A 428 8.75 0.92 20.69
N GLY A 429 8.03 1.69 19.87
CA GLY A 429 7.75 3.11 20.14
C GLY A 429 6.44 3.57 19.51
N GLY A 430 5.32 3.14 20.07
CA GLY A 430 4.02 3.75 19.79
C GLY A 430 3.89 5.05 20.59
N ASP A 431 3.93 6.18 19.89
CA ASP A 431 3.57 7.50 20.40
C ASP A 431 2.10 7.51 20.88
N GLY A 432 1.92 7.38 22.19
CA GLY A 432 0.67 7.65 22.90
C GLY A 432 0.83 8.94 23.72
N GLY A 433 0.47 10.07 23.12
CA GLY A 433 0.57 11.40 23.71
C GLY A 433 -0.17 11.53 25.04
N GLY A 434 0.39 12.39 25.90
CA GLY A 434 0.02 12.52 27.30
C GLY A 434 -1.31 13.25 27.55
N PHE A 435 -1.96 12.81 28.63
CA PHE A 435 -2.81 13.63 29.50
C PHE A 435 -2.43 13.18 30.92
N GLY A 436 -1.79 14.01 31.73
CA GLY A 436 -2.46 15.05 32.52
C GLY A 436 -2.62 14.52 33.95
N GLY A 437 -1.72 14.93 34.85
CA GLY A 437 -1.59 14.41 36.20
C GLY A 437 -2.75 14.71 37.17
N GLY A 438 -2.72 14.03 38.31
CA GLY A 438 -3.64 14.27 39.43
C GLY A 438 -3.47 13.25 40.56
N ASP A 439 -2.64 13.64 41.53
CA ASP A 439 -2.65 13.37 42.97
C ASP A 439 -2.92 12.00 43.64
N PHE A 440 -2.08 11.85 44.67
CA PHE A 440 -1.95 10.87 45.75
C PHE A 440 -3.19 10.56 46.61
N GLY A 441 -3.15 9.36 47.19
CA GLY A 441 -3.87 8.94 48.41
C GLY A 441 -4.44 7.54 48.22
N GLY A 442 -4.07 6.48 48.93
CA GLY A 442 -3.71 6.37 50.34
C GLY A 442 -4.69 5.38 50.98
N GLY A 443 -4.17 4.30 51.58
CA GLY A 443 -4.87 3.57 52.64
C GLY A 443 -5.53 2.22 52.28
N GLY A 444 -4.99 1.17 52.89
CA GLY A 444 -5.77 0.42 53.89
C GLY A 444 -6.44 -0.89 53.45
N GLY A 445 -5.89 -1.99 53.99
CA GLY A 445 -6.67 -2.97 54.77
C GLY A 445 -7.60 -3.91 54.03
N PHE A 446 -7.20 -5.19 53.94
CA PHE A 446 -8.16 -6.29 53.93
C PHE A 446 -7.84 -7.23 55.09
N ASP A 447 -8.61 -7.00 56.17
CA ASP A 447 -8.89 -7.98 57.20
C ASP A 447 -9.79 -9.08 56.64
N GLY A 448 -9.45 -10.31 57.01
CA GLY A 448 -10.41 -11.18 57.66
C GLY A 448 -11.30 -12.08 56.81
N GLY A 449 -11.21 -13.37 57.10
CA GLY A 449 -12.42 -14.18 57.30
C GLY A 449 -12.43 -15.51 56.58
N GLY A 450 -11.95 -16.55 57.27
CA GLY A 450 -12.28 -17.93 56.94
C GLY A 450 -13.75 -18.24 57.21
N GLY A 451 -14.24 -19.31 56.60
CA GLY A 451 -15.56 -19.85 56.89
C GLY A 451 -16.01 -20.88 55.86
N PHE A 452 -15.92 -22.15 56.29
CA PHE A 452 -16.57 -23.37 55.79
C PHE A 452 -15.94 -24.09 54.59
#